data_AF-A0A954INL7-F1
#
_entry.id   AF-A0A954INL7-F1
#
_cell.length_a   1.000
_cell.length_b   1.000
_cell.length_c   1.000
_cell.angle_alpha   90.00
_cell.angle_beta   90.00
_cell.angle_gamma   90.00
#
_symmetry.space_group_name_H-M   'P 1'
#
loop_
_entity.id
_entity.type
_entity.pdbx_description
1 polymer ?
#
loop_
_entity_poly.entity_id
_entity_poly.type
_entity_poly.pdbx_seq_one_letter_code
_entity_poly.pdbx_strand_id
1 'polypeptide(L)'
;PYLGIALAGPITWFNIVFLPGIFGFLVWELKENWRLYAANRRPHLSPVPVGSHGETIARLMRLGLHSGTLPKRFRQMRRLEQKDASFRRFSLRRAAGEQLEHVERDVQRFVERELLALLQHHPMWQEAQLVCSKIEAASNSLQIEIRAERLGRQPVVLLMQEQSGWIVSTVYDDGWLRYASADQLRSFEKALEGFYRKAGVELVREQMEMRLLNHHPYDINEHGLTIWPDGRFDREVSVDLHRRGTVRPVPISEAAVHNLHSLAREQVVFGDSKTLWTQWEEAWRVPPDAPPGELAAAFTERSRHALIRHPGQDSANGRSAQGSV
;
A
#
# COMPACT_ATOMS: atom_id res chain seq x y z
N PRO A 1 58.11 27.12 31.42
CA PRO A 1 57.17 27.98 30.65
C PRO A 1 56.48 27.28 29.46
N TYR A 2 57.16 26.38 28.75
CA TYR A 2 56.64 25.79 27.50
C TYR A 2 55.66 24.61 27.68
N LEU A 3 55.71 23.91 28.82
CA LEU A 3 54.83 22.75 29.10
C LEU A 3 53.35 23.16 29.30
N GLY A 4 53.10 24.36 29.84
CA GLY A 4 51.74 24.86 30.09
C GLY A 4 50.98 25.23 28.82
N ILE A 5 51.67 25.75 27.80
CA ILE A 5 51.05 26.14 26.52
C ILE A 5 50.74 24.90 25.68
N ALA A 6 51.63 23.90 25.70
CA ALA A 6 51.44 22.64 24.96
C ALA A 6 50.30 21.77 25.52
N LEU A 7 50.05 21.81 26.84
CA LEU A 7 48.94 21.10 27.48
C LEU A 7 47.62 21.90 27.47
N ALA A 8 47.68 23.24 27.41
CA ALA A 8 46.49 24.09 27.39
C ALA A 8 45.65 23.94 26.11
N GLY A 9 46.29 23.76 24.94
CA GLY A 9 45.59 23.54 23.67
C GLY A 9 44.68 22.29 23.69
N PRO A 10 45.21 21.10 24.01
CA PRO A 10 44.43 19.87 24.12
C PRO A 10 43.33 19.93 25.19
N ILE A 11 43.59 20.53 26.36
CA ILE A 11 42.58 20.66 27.44
C ILE A 11 41.46 21.61 27.04
N THR A 12 41.79 22.73 26.38
CA THR A 12 40.79 23.69 25.87
C THR A 12 39.96 23.06 24.76
N TRP A 13 40.59 22.33 23.83
CA TRP A 13 39.91 21.56 22.80
C TRP A 13 38.98 20.50 23.39
N PHE A 14 39.46 19.73 24.36
CA PHE A 14 38.66 18.73 25.07
C PHE A 14 37.46 19.37 25.78
N ASN A 15 37.64 20.52 26.43
CA ASN A 15 36.54 21.24 27.07
C ASN A 15 35.52 21.77 26.05
N ILE A 16 35.95 22.37 24.93
CA ILE A 16 35.02 22.89 23.90
C ILE A 16 34.21 21.75 23.26
N VAL A 17 34.83 20.58 23.08
CA VAL A 17 34.24 19.42 22.41
C VAL A 17 33.38 18.57 23.37
N PHE A 18 33.83 18.30 24.60
CA PHE A 18 33.23 17.29 25.48
C PHE A 18 32.46 17.83 26.70
N LEU A 19 32.71 19.05 27.19
CA LEU A 19 31.73 19.74 28.06
C LEU A 19 30.50 20.12 27.19
N PRO A 20 29.34 20.54 27.74
CA PRO A 20 28.11 20.72 26.96
C PRO A 20 28.17 21.96 26.05
N GLY A 21 29.08 21.95 25.08
CA GLY A 21 29.16 22.81 23.92
C GLY A 21 28.44 22.15 22.75
N ILE A 22 29.12 21.93 21.64
CA ILE A 22 28.49 21.53 20.36
C ILE A 22 27.70 20.23 20.46
N PHE A 23 28.22 19.18 21.11
CA PHE A 23 27.47 17.91 21.24
C PHE A 23 26.29 18.00 22.20
N GLY A 24 26.42 18.76 23.30
CA GLY A 24 25.31 19.02 24.21
C GLY A 24 24.19 19.80 23.52
N PHE A 25 24.57 20.83 22.75
CA PHE A 25 23.65 21.59 21.91
C PHE A 25 23.01 20.70 20.83
N LEU A 26 23.76 19.87 20.11
CA LEU A 26 23.20 18.97 19.08
C LEU A 26 22.23 17.94 19.64
N VAL A 27 22.56 17.32 20.79
CA VAL A 27 21.67 16.37 21.46
C VAL A 27 20.41 17.08 21.95
N TRP A 28 20.57 18.27 22.54
CA TRP A 28 19.45 19.09 22.97
C TRP A 28 18.58 19.53 21.79
N GLU A 29 19.17 20.05 20.73
CA GLU A 29 18.52 20.53 19.51
C GLU A 29 17.79 19.38 18.81
N LEU A 30 18.41 18.20 18.72
CA LEU A 30 17.75 17.00 18.20
C LEU A 30 16.56 16.61 19.07
N LYS A 31 16.73 16.61 20.39
CA LYS A 31 15.67 16.26 21.35
C LYS A 31 14.51 17.25 21.30
N GLU A 32 14.77 18.55 21.31
CA GLU A 32 13.73 19.58 21.26
C GLU A 32 13.05 19.62 19.89
N ASN A 33 13.79 19.48 18.79
CA ASN A 33 13.18 19.28 17.47
C ASN A 33 12.30 18.02 17.46
N TRP A 34 12.73 16.92 18.08
CA TRP A 34 11.91 15.71 18.18
C TRP A 34 10.62 15.94 19.00
N ARG A 35 10.70 16.72 20.09
CA ARG A 35 9.51 17.12 20.88
C ARG A 35 8.57 18.00 20.08
N LEU A 36 9.08 18.94 19.28
CA LEU A 36 8.28 19.76 18.36
C LEU A 36 7.63 18.91 17.26
N TYR A 37 8.35 17.95 16.68
CA TYR A 37 7.78 17.00 15.72
C TYR A 37 6.67 16.17 16.36
N ALA A 38 6.89 15.66 17.58
CA ALA A 38 5.88 14.89 18.30
C ALA A 38 4.63 15.72 18.62
N ALA A 39 4.80 16.99 19.01
CA ALA A 39 3.69 17.90 19.31
C ALA A 39 2.91 18.36 18.07
N ASN A 40 3.59 18.57 16.94
CA ASN A 40 2.97 18.99 15.67
C ASN A 40 2.47 17.81 14.82
N ARG A 41 2.72 16.57 15.25
CA ARG A 41 2.28 15.37 14.54
C ARG A 41 0.76 15.23 14.64
N ARG A 42 0.13 14.92 13.50
CA ARG A 42 -1.30 14.60 13.48
C ARG A 42 -1.56 13.36 14.35
N PRO A 43 -2.64 13.36 15.16
CA PRO A 43 -2.92 12.26 16.08
C PRO A 43 -3.25 10.94 15.34
N HIS A 44 -3.69 11.04 14.09
CA HIS A 44 -4.03 9.90 13.24
C HIS A 44 -3.02 9.75 12.12
N LEU A 45 -2.80 8.51 11.68
CA LEU A 45 -2.07 8.25 10.45
C LEU A 45 -2.81 8.87 9.26
N SER A 46 -2.11 9.67 8.47
CA SER A 46 -2.67 10.37 7.31
C SER A 46 -1.85 10.09 6.06
N PRO A 47 -2.45 10.24 4.87
CA PRO A 47 -1.73 10.07 3.62
C PRO A 47 -0.50 10.97 3.55
N VAL A 48 0.62 10.42 3.07
CA VAL A 48 1.90 11.13 2.95
C VAL A 48 2.34 11.22 1.48
N PRO A 49 3.18 12.19 1.13
CA PRO A 49 3.74 12.30 -0.20
C PRO A 49 4.61 11.11 -0.61
N VAL A 50 4.44 10.69 -1.86
CA VAL A 50 5.20 9.62 -2.51
C VAL A 50 6.50 10.17 -3.08
N GLY A 51 6.41 11.22 -3.92
CA GLY A 51 7.54 11.80 -4.63
C GLY A 51 7.85 13.26 -4.25
N SER A 52 8.85 13.84 -4.91
CA SER A 52 9.33 15.22 -4.71
C SER A 52 8.27 16.30 -4.98
N HIS A 53 7.21 15.96 -5.71
CA HIS A 53 6.12 16.87 -6.08
C HIS A 53 4.98 16.93 -5.05
N GLY A 54 5.13 16.25 -3.90
CA GLY A 54 4.11 16.28 -2.84
C GLY A 54 2.86 15.45 -3.15
N GLU A 55 2.86 14.63 -4.21
CA GLU A 55 1.69 13.85 -4.61
C GLU A 55 1.49 12.64 -3.70
N THR A 56 0.24 12.33 -3.33
CA THR A 56 -0.12 11.06 -2.66
C THR A 56 -0.47 9.98 -3.70
N ILE A 57 -0.50 8.69 -3.30
CA ILE A 57 -0.95 7.60 -4.19
C ILE A 57 -2.35 7.87 -4.74
N ALA A 58 -3.28 8.31 -3.89
CA ALA A 58 -4.62 8.70 -4.33
C ALA A 58 -4.60 9.79 -5.41
N ARG A 59 -3.72 10.80 -5.27
CA ARG A 59 -3.57 11.88 -6.26
C ARG A 59 -2.91 11.40 -7.55
N LEU A 60 -2.01 10.43 -7.48
CA LEU A 60 -1.38 9.82 -8.67
C LEU A 60 -2.42 9.09 -9.52
N MET A 61 -3.35 8.37 -8.88
CA MET A 61 -4.30 7.48 -9.56
C MET A 61 -5.64 8.14 -9.93
N ARG A 62 -6.20 9.00 -9.08
CA ARG A 62 -7.49 9.67 -9.34
C ARG A 62 -7.36 10.75 -10.40
N LEU A 63 -8.14 10.64 -11.47
CA LEU A 63 -8.20 11.67 -12.51
C LEU A 63 -8.74 13.00 -11.93
N GLY A 64 -8.08 14.12 -12.25
CA GLY A 64 -8.55 15.44 -11.87
C GLY A 64 -7.68 16.57 -12.46
N LEU A 65 -8.00 17.83 -12.11
CA LEU A 65 -7.29 19.00 -12.65
C LEU A 65 -5.81 19.00 -12.27
N HIS A 66 -5.52 18.87 -10.97
CA HIS A 66 -4.16 18.81 -10.40
C HIS A 66 -3.78 17.40 -9.91
N SER A 67 -4.49 16.37 -10.38
CA SER A 67 -4.27 14.98 -10.04
C SER A 67 -4.26 14.10 -11.30
N GLY A 68 -4.07 12.79 -11.12
CA GLY A 68 -4.17 11.80 -12.19
C GLY A 68 -2.91 11.75 -13.03
N THR A 69 -1.74 11.86 -12.42
CA THR A 69 -0.44 11.73 -13.09
C THR A 69 -0.39 10.43 -13.90
N LEU A 70 -0.74 9.29 -13.29
CA LEU A 70 -0.76 7.99 -14.00
C LEU A 70 -1.78 7.98 -15.17
N PRO A 71 -3.08 8.26 -14.97
CA PRO A 71 -4.05 8.33 -16.06
C PRO A 71 -3.63 9.25 -17.21
N LYS A 72 -3.08 10.43 -16.90
CA LYS A 72 -2.66 11.42 -17.91
C LYS A 72 -1.46 10.91 -18.71
N ARG A 73 -0.47 10.29 -18.07
CA ARG A 73 0.71 9.71 -18.74
C ARG A 73 0.32 8.53 -19.63
N PHE A 74 -0.51 7.61 -19.16
CA PHE A 74 -1.01 6.51 -19.99
C PHE A 74 -1.90 6.98 -21.14
N ARG A 75 -2.71 8.04 -20.94
CA ARG A 75 -3.47 8.68 -22.03
C ARG A 75 -2.54 9.30 -23.07
N GLN A 76 -1.46 9.95 -22.63
CA GLN A 76 -0.44 10.50 -23.52
C GLN A 76 0.22 9.41 -24.38
N MET A 77 0.61 8.28 -23.77
CA MET A 77 1.17 7.15 -24.51
C MET A 77 0.20 6.58 -25.54
N ARG A 78 -1.06 6.32 -25.15
CA ARG A 78 -2.09 5.81 -26.08
C ARG A 78 -2.32 6.74 -27.28
N ARG A 79 -2.31 8.06 -27.06
CA ARG A 79 -2.42 9.05 -28.14
C ARG A 79 -1.21 9.06 -29.07
N LEU A 80 -0.02 8.74 -28.57
CA LEU A 80 1.18 8.62 -29.39
C LEU A 80 1.14 7.34 -30.24
N GLU A 81 0.63 6.23 -29.71
CA GLU A 81 0.46 4.98 -30.45
C GLU A 81 -0.48 5.09 -31.66
N GLN A 82 -1.48 5.97 -31.58
CA GLN A 82 -2.43 6.21 -32.66
C GLN A 82 -1.87 7.05 -33.81
N LYS A 83 -0.65 7.60 -33.70
CA LYS A 83 -0.02 8.41 -34.75
C LYS A 83 0.86 7.56 -35.64
N ASP A 84 1.03 7.99 -36.89
CA ASP A 84 1.94 7.35 -37.85
C ASP A 84 3.39 7.28 -37.34
N ALA A 85 4.09 6.24 -37.81
CA ALA A 85 5.47 6.00 -37.44
C ALA A 85 6.38 7.14 -37.90
N SER A 86 6.97 7.83 -36.93
CA SER A 86 7.94 8.88 -37.17
C SER A 86 8.99 8.91 -36.06
N PHE A 87 10.18 9.43 -36.39
CA PHE A 87 11.25 9.64 -35.41
C PHE A 87 10.76 10.51 -34.23
N ARG A 88 9.99 11.57 -34.52
CA ARG A 88 9.40 12.44 -33.50
C ARG A 88 8.46 11.68 -32.57
N ARG A 89 7.59 10.81 -33.10
CA ARG A 89 6.71 9.95 -32.28
C ARG A 89 7.53 9.05 -31.37
N PHE A 90 8.57 8.40 -31.90
CA PHE A 90 9.44 7.50 -31.13
C PHE A 90 10.13 8.23 -29.96
N SER A 91 10.68 9.41 -30.22
CA SER A 91 11.30 10.25 -29.19
C SER A 91 10.31 10.67 -28.10
N LEU A 92 9.11 11.15 -28.48
CA LEU A 92 8.06 11.52 -27.54
C LEU A 92 7.54 10.33 -26.72
N ARG A 93 7.48 9.14 -27.32
CA ARG A 93 7.09 7.91 -26.62
C ARG A 93 8.12 7.52 -25.56
N ARG A 94 9.42 7.58 -25.90
CA ARG A 94 10.49 7.31 -24.93
C ARG A 94 10.46 8.28 -23.76
N ALA A 95 10.33 9.58 -24.03
CA ALA A 95 10.19 10.58 -22.98
C ALA A 95 8.96 10.33 -22.10
N ALA A 96 7.82 9.89 -22.66
CA ALA A 96 6.65 9.52 -21.87
C ALA A 96 6.88 8.27 -21.01
N GLY A 97 7.64 7.29 -21.50
CA GLY A 97 8.06 6.10 -20.76
C GLY A 97 8.97 6.44 -19.59
N GLU A 98 10.00 7.26 -19.81
CA GLU A 98 10.90 7.74 -18.74
C GLU A 98 10.13 8.44 -17.61
N GLN A 99 9.11 9.22 -17.95
CA GLN A 99 8.24 9.86 -16.95
C GLN A 99 7.44 8.86 -16.12
N LEU A 100 7.04 7.71 -16.67
CA LEU A 100 6.40 6.64 -15.92
C LEU A 100 7.41 5.92 -15.02
N GLU A 101 8.59 5.60 -15.53
CA GLU A 101 9.67 5.00 -14.73
C GLU A 101 10.07 5.89 -13.55
N HIS A 102 10.02 7.22 -13.71
CA HIS A 102 10.20 8.16 -12.60
C HIS A 102 9.12 8.03 -11.54
N VAL A 103 7.86 7.88 -11.92
CA VAL A 103 6.75 7.66 -10.97
C VAL A 103 6.90 6.32 -10.28
N GLU A 104 7.22 5.25 -11.01
CA GLU A 104 7.47 3.92 -10.44
C GLU A 104 8.62 3.95 -9.42
N ARG A 105 9.70 4.66 -9.71
CA ARG A 105 10.83 4.84 -8.77
C ARG A 105 10.44 5.63 -7.52
N ASP A 106 9.60 6.65 -7.65
CA ASP A 106 9.09 7.40 -6.50
C ASP A 106 8.17 6.53 -5.62
N VAL A 107 7.32 5.70 -6.24
CA VAL A 107 6.50 4.70 -5.52
C VAL A 107 7.39 3.65 -4.84
N GLN A 108 8.43 3.15 -5.51
CA GLN A 108 9.38 2.21 -4.92
C GLN A 108 10.03 2.79 -3.65
N ARG A 109 10.55 4.02 -3.72
CA ARG A 109 11.13 4.71 -2.55
C ARG A 109 10.11 4.90 -1.43
N PHE A 110 8.86 5.18 -1.78
CA PHE A 110 7.78 5.28 -0.80
C PHE A 110 7.50 3.94 -0.11
N VAL A 111 7.46 2.82 -0.84
CA VAL A 111 7.32 1.47 -0.28
C VAL A 111 8.50 1.14 0.63
N GLU A 112 9.72 1.40 0.16
CA GLU A 112 10.94 1.18 0.94
C GLU A 112 10.92 1.99 2.23
N ARG A 113 10.54 3.27 2.17
CA ARG A 113 10.53 4.18 3.32
C ARG A 113 9.42 3.87 4.32
N GLU A 114 8.21 3.60 3.85
CA GLU A 114 7.03 3.55 4.72
C GLU A 114 6.63 2.14 5.17
N LEU A 115 7.04 1.11 4.43
CA LEU A 115 6.72 -0.28 4.73
C LEU A 115 7.98 -1.10 5.04
N LEU A 116 8.93 -1.17 4.12
CA LEU A 116 10.06 -2.09 4.26
C LEU A 116 11.04 -1.64 5.35
N ALA A 117 11.35 -0.35 5.43
CA ALA A 117 12.19 0.19 6.49
C ALA A 117 11.59 -0.15 7.86
N LEU A 118 10.28 0.03 8.04
CA LEU A 118 9.61 -0.31 9.29
C LEU A 118 9.76 -1.80 9.65
N LEU A 119 9.54 -2.69 8.69
CA LEU A 119 9.71 -4.13 8.88
C LEU A 119 11.16 -4.49 9.20
N GLN A 120 12.13 -3.96 8.45
CA GLN A 120 13.56 -4.25 8.64
C GLN A 120 14.10 -3.81 10.01
N HIS A 121 13.50 -2.78 10.65
CA HIS A 121 13.87 -2.38 12.01
C HIS A 121 13.32 -3.33 13.08
N HIS A 122 12.38 -4.21 12.73
CA HIS A 122 11.80 -5.17 13.66
C HIS A 122 12.63 -6.46 13.71
N PRO A 123 13.03 -6.97 14.89
CA PRO A 123 13.93 -8.13 15.01
C PRO A 123 13.55 -9.36 14.19
N MET A 124 12.25 -9.69 14.13
CA MET A 124 11.70 -10.83 13.36
C MET A 124 11.94 -10.80 11.84
N TRP A 125 12.33 -9.65 11.29
CA TRP A 125 12.50 -9.45 9.85
C TRP A 125 13.93 -9.13 9.44
N GLN A 126 14.85 -8.97 10.39
CA GLN A 126 16.25 -8.63 10.11
C GLN A 126 16.90 -9.63 9.16
N GLU A 127 16.56 -10.91 9.30
CA GLU A 127 17.08 -11.94 8.43
C GLU A 127 16.30 -12.08 7.11
N ALA A 128 15.05 -11.62 7.01
CA ALA A 128 14.21 -11.89 5.85
C ALA A 128 14.70 -11.22 4.54
N GLN A 129 15.57 -10.21 4.63
CA GLN A 129 16.11 -9.45 3.49
C GLN A 129 15.00 -8.96 2.54
N LEU A 130 14.07 -8.20 3.10
CA LEU A 130 12.93 -7.67 2.35
C LEU A 130 13.38 -6.59 1.36
N VAL A 131 12.97 -6.74 0.09
CA VAL A 131 13.25 -5.77 -0.97
C VAL A 131 12.01 -5.49 -1.82
N CYS A 132 11.83 -4.24 -2.23
CA CYS A 132 10.83 -3.87 -3.23
C CYS A 132 11.45 -4.18 -4.61
N SER A 133 11.09 -5.32 -5.17
CA SER A 133 11.75 -5.82 -6.38
C SER A 133 11.21 -5.21 -7.67
N LYS A 134 9.93 -4.82 -7.67
CA LYS A 134 9.28 -4.27 -8.85
C LYS A 134 8.08 -3.39 -8.47
N ILE A 135 7.91 -2.31 -9.21
CA ILE A 135 6.66 -1.55 -9.27
C ILE A 135 6.17 -1.61 -10.70
N GLU A 136 4.93 -2.01 -10.92
CA GLU A 136 4.28 -1.90 -12.23
C GLU A 136 3.10 -0.95 -12.14
N ALA A 137 3.18 0.17 -12.85
CA ALA A 137 2.07 1.09 -12.98
C ALA A 137 1.19 0.76 -14.18
N ALA A 138 -0.11 0.97 -14.03
CA ALA A 138 -1.08 1.03 -15.12
C ALA A 138 -1.89 2.33 -15.03
N SER A 139 -2.90 2.47 -15.90
CA SER A 139 -3.72 3.69 -15.96
C SER A 139 -4.43 4.02 -14.64
N ASN A 140 -4.86 2.99 -13.91
CA ASN A 140 -5.62 3.10 -12.67
C ASN A 140 -5.16 2.08 -11.61
N SER A 141 -3.97 1.49 -11.74
CA SER A 141 -3.46 0.52 -10.77
C SER A 141 -1.96 0.61 -10.58
N LEU A 142 -1.50 0.12 -9.43
CA LEU A 142 -0.10 -0.05 -9.05
C LEU A 142 0.05 -1.45 -8.44
N GLN A 143 0.93 -2.26 -9.04
CA GLN A 143 1.39 -3.51 -8.45
C GLN A 143 2.75 -3.31 -7.79
N ILE A 144 2.91 -3.88 -6.61
CA ILE A 144 4.10 -3.74 -5.77
C ILE A 144 4.60 -5.14 -5.42
N GLU A 145 5.73 -5.55 -5.99
CA GLU A 145 6.34 -6.85 -5.70
C GLU A 145 7.38 -6.73 -4.57
N ILE A 146 7.11 -7.39 -3.44
CA ILE A 146 8.02 -7.47 -2.30
C ILE A 146 8.62 -8.87 -2.26
N ARG A 147 9.95 -8.98 -2.35
CA ARG A 147 10.68 -10.24 -2.20
C ARG A 147 11.30 -10.36 -0.81
N ALA A 148 11.42 -11.59 -0.34
CA ALA A 148 12.11 -11.95 0.89
C ALA A 148 13.06 -13.11 0.57
N GLU A 149 14.33 -12.80 0.27
CA GLU A 149 15.28 -13.78 -0.29
C GLU A 149 15.45 -15.03 0.57
N ARG A 150 15.28 -14.90 1.90
CA ARG A 150 15.47 -15.99 2.85
C ARG A 150 14.17 -16.70 3.29
N LEU A 151 12.99 -16.20 2.92
CA LEU A 151 11.70 -16.85 3.25
C LEU A 151 11.11 -17.64 2.08
N GLY A 152 11.26 -17.14 0.84
CA GLY A 152 10.71 -17.81 -0.32
C GLY A 152 11.01 -17.09 -1.63
N ARG A 153 10.99 -17.84 -2.74
CA ARG A 153 11.28 -17.29 -4.07
C ARG A 153 10.15 -16.45 -4.66
N GLN A 154 8.91 -16.77 -4.30
CA GLN A 154 7.73 -16.08 -4.83
C GLN A 154 7.52 -14.76 -4.08
N PRO A 155 7.39 -13.61 -4.77
CA PRO A 155 7.14 -12.32 -4.14
C PRO A 155 5.73 -12.26 -3.57
N VAL A 156 5.56 -11.47 -2.51
CA VAL A 156 4.24 -10.95 -2.15
C VAL A 156 3.91 -9.83 -3.12
N VAL A 157 2.69 -9.83 -3.65
CA VAL A 157 2.22 -8.78 -4.56
C VAL A 157 1.11 -8.00 -3.88
N LEU A 158 1.35 -6.72 -3.63
CA LEU A 158 0.30 -5.79 -3.23
C LEU A 158 -0.26 -5.13 -4.50
N LEU A 159 -1.58 -5.04 -4.59
CA LEU A 159 -2.26 -4.35 -5.67
C LEU A 159 -3.07 -3.20 -5.10
N MET A 160 -2.79 -1.99 -5.59
CA MET A 160 -3.61 -0.80 -5.36
C MET A 160 -4.31 -0.40 -6.66
N GLN A 161 -5.59 -0.10 -6.60
CA GLN A 161 -6.40 0.28 -7.75
C GLN A 161 -7.27 1.48 -7.43
N GLU A 162 -7.44 2.35 -8.41
CA GLU A 162 -8.55 3.29 -8.45
C GLU A 162 -9.73 2.59 -9.13
N GLN A 163 -10.81 2.40 -8.35
CA GLN A 163 -12.03 1.75 -8.79
C GLN A 163 -13.24 2.61 -8.39
N SER A 164 -13.90 3.20 -9.39
CA SER A 164 -15.13 3.98 -9.22
C SER A 164 -15.00 5.12 -8.21
N GLY A 165 -13.85 5.79 -8.21
CA GLY A 165 -13.50 6.86 -7.29
C GLY A 165 -12.76 6.39 -6.04
N TRP A 166 -12.77 5.11 -5.69
CA TRP A 166 -12.13 4.59 -4.48
C TRP A 166 -10.69 4.15 -4.72
N ILE A 167 -9.81 4.39 -3.74
CA ILE A 167 -8.52 3.72 -3.69
C ILE A 167 -8.67 2.41 -2.92
N VAL A 168 -8.58 1.31 -3.65
CA VAL A 168 -8.77 -0.05 -3.17
C VAL A 168 -7.43 -0.75 -3.10
N SER A 169 -7.12 -1.43 -2.00
CA SER A 169 -5.91 -2.23 -1.86
C SER A 169 -6.24 -3.69 -1.54
N THR A 170 -5.33 -4.57 -1.94
CA THR A 170 -5.38 -6.00 -1.64
C THR A 170 -4.00 -6.63 -1.72
N VAL A 171 -3.79 -7.73 -1.00
CA VAL A 171 -2.71 -8.68 -1.27
C VAL A 171 -3.19 -9.57 -2.40
N TYR A 172 -2.63 -9.34 -3.59
CA TYR A 172 -2.97 -10.04 -4.82
C TYR A 172 -2.33 -11.43 -4.90
N ASP A 173 -1.09 -11.55 -4.43
CA ASP A 173 -0.37 -12.83 -4.29
C ASP A 173 0.31 -12.88 -2.91
N ASP A 174 0.09 -13.97 -2.19
CA ASP A 174 0.61 -14.21 -0.85
C ASP A 174 2.09 -14.63 -0.85
N GLY A 175 2.65 -15.06 -1.98
CA GLY A 175 4.09 -15.12 -2.17
C GLY A 175 4.86 -15.90 -1.11
N TRP A 176 5.78 -15.24 -0.42
CA TRP A 176 6.54 -15.83 0.68
C TRP A 176 5.80 -15.77 2.03
N LEU A 177 4.67 -15.05 2.15
CA LEU A 177 3.90 -14.97 3.41
C LEU A 177 3.38 -16.34 3.85
N ARG A 178 3.14 -17.27 2.92
CA ARG A 178 2.76 -18.65 3.24
C ARG A 178 3.78 -19.41 4.11
N TYR A 179 5.04 -18.93 4.12
CA TYR A 179 6.13 -19.48 4.94
C TYR A 179 6.44 -18.62 6.17
N ALA A 180 5.76 -17.49 6.33
CA ALA A 180 5.96 -16.61 7.46
C ALA A 180 5.39 -17.26 8.74
N SER A 181 6.08 -17.07 9.86
CA SER A 181 5.55 -17.47 11.17
C SER A 181 4.29 -16.66 11.50
N ALA A 182 3.48 -17.15 12.45
CA ALA A 182 2.31 -16.40 12.92
C ALA A 182 2.71 -14.99 13.40
N ASP A 183 3.86 -14.84 14.04
CA ASP A 183 4.34 -13.57 14.57
C ASP A 183 4.79 -12.63 13.46
N GLN A 184 5.43 -13.17 12.42
CA GLN A 184 5.73 -12.42 11.20
C GLN A 184 4.45 -11.97 10.52
N LEU A 185 3.44 -12.82 10.36
CA LEU A 185 2.16 -12.43 9.77
C LEU A 185 1.49 -11.28 10.55
N ARG A 186 1.50 -11.34 11.89
CA ARG A 186 0.97 -10.27 12.74
C ARG A 186 1.72 -8.96 12.57
N SER A 187 3.04 -9.02 12.58
CA SER A 187 3.88 -7.85 12.35
C SER A 187 3.64 -7.29 10.94
N PHE A 188 3.59 -8.14 9.92
CA PHE A 188 3.33 -7.70 8.54
C PHE A 188 1.99 -6.98 8.41
N GLU A 189 0.93 -7.54 9.00
CA GLU A 189 -0.40 -6.93 9.03
C GLU A 189 -0.37 -5.51 9.62
N LYS A 190 0.26 -5.32 10.78
CA LYS A 190 0.31 -4.00 11.43
C LYS A 190 1.12 -3.00 10.59
N ALA A 191 2.12 -3.47 9.86
CA ALA A 191 2.95 -2.65 8.98
C ALA A 191 2.12 -2.21 7.79
N LEU A 192 1.39 -3.17 7.22
CA LEU A 192 0.52 -2.99 6.07
C LEU A 192 -0.62 -2.03 6.40
N GLU A 193 -1.23 -2.13 7.58
CA GLU A 193 -2.22 -1.17 8.07
C GLU A 193 -1.66 0.25 8.03
N GLY A 194 -0.49 0.47 8.63
CA GLY A 194 0.17 1.78 8.65
C GLY A 194 0.52 2.28 7.24
N PHE A 195 1.02 1.39 6.39
CA PHE A 195 1.35 1.68 5.01
C PHE A 195 0.11 2.08 4.20
N TYR A 196 -1.00 1.36 4.33
CA TYR A 196 -2.27 1.66 3.66
C TYR A 196 -2.85 3.02 4.09
N ARG A 197 -2.74 3.37 5.38
CA ARG A 197 -3.10 4.70 5.87
C ARG A 197 -2.28 5.80 5.20
N LYS A 198 -0.97 5.60 5.11
CA LYS A 198 -0.02 6.54 4.51
C LYS A 198 -0.16 6.62 2.98
N ALA A 199 -0.59 5.54 2.33
CA ALA A 199 -0.94 5.54 0.91
C ALA A 199 -2.28 6.24 0.64
N GLY A 200 -3.16 6.34 1.65
CA GLY A 200 -4.52 6.86 1.49
C GLY A 200 -5.45 5.85 0.82
N VAL A 201 -5.26 4.57 1.14
CA VAL A 201 -6.21 3.51 0.81
C VAL A 201 -7.52 3.77 1.58
N GLU A 202 -8.64 3.58 0.90
CA GLU A 202 -9.98 3.79 1.46
C GLU A 202 -10.71 2.47 1.67
N LEU A 203 -10.49 1.49 0.80
CA LEU A 203 -11.08 0.16 0.90
C LEU A 203 -9.98 -0.90 0.87
N VAL A 204 -10.10 -1.90 1.74
CA VAL A 204 -9.23 -3.08 1.75
C VAL A 204 -10.10 -4.30 1.47
N ARG A 205 -9.80 -5.04 0.41
CA ARG A 205 -10.66 -6.15 -0.05
C ARG A 205 -10.81 -7.23 1.02
N GLU A 206 -9.72 -7.58 1.69
CA GLU A 206 -9.66 -8.58 2.75
C GLU A 206 -10.58 -8.19 3.92
N GLN A 207 -10.59 -6.92 4.31
CA GLN A 207 -11.47 -6.41 5.36
C GLN A 207 -12.95 -6.51 4.94
N MET A 208 -13.29 -6.08 3.72
CA MET A 208 -14.67 -6.16 3.23
C MET A 208 -15.14 -7.60 3.11
N GLU A 209 -14.28 -8.49 2.62
CA GLU A 209 -14.57 -9.92 2.43
C GLU A 209 -14.90 -10.60 3.75
N MET A 210 -14.10 -10.36 4.79
CA MET A 210 -14.33 -10.95 6.12
C MET A 210 -15.48 -10.31 6.88
N ARG A 211 -15.67 -8.99 6.76
CA ARG A 211 -16.62 -8.26 7.61
C ARG A 211 -18.03 -8.24 7.04
N LEU A 212 -18.16 -8.09 5.72
CA LEU A 212 -19.43 -7.78 5.07
C LEU A 212 -19.82 -8.80 4.00
N LEU A 213 -18.89 -9.25 3.17
CA LEU A 213 -19.23 -9.95 1.93
C LEU A 213 -19.37 -11.45 2.10
N ASN A 214 -18.83 -12.07 3.15
CA ASN A 214 -18.85 -13.53 3.36
C ASN A 214 -18.42 -14.32 2.12
N HIS A 215 -17.41 -13.82 1.39
CA HIS A 215 -16.89 -14.36 0.11
C HIS A 215 -17.85 -14.35 -1.09
N HIS A 216 -19.00 -13.68 -1.00
CA HIS A 216 -19.88 -13.50 -2.15
C HIS A 216 -19.21 -12.67 -3.25
N PRO A 217 -19.40 -13.00 -4.55
CA PRO A 217 -18.95 -12.15 -5.64
C PRO A 217 -19.49 -10.73 -5.52
N TYR A 218 -18.66 -9.74 -5.85
CA TYR A 218 -19.00 -8.33 -5.69
C TYR A 218 -18.27 -7.44 -6.69
N ASP A 219 -18.79 -6.23 -6.85
CA ASP A 219 -18.15 -5.14 -7.57
C ASP A 219 -18.21 -3.84 -6.76
N ILE A 220 -17.21 -2.97 -6.95
CA ILE A 220 -17.14 -1.64 -6.35
C ILE A 220 -17.50 -0.62 -7.44
N ASN A 221 -18.63 0.05 -7.27
CA ASN A 221 -19.17 1.01 -8.23
C ASN A 221 -19.26 2.42 -7.61
N GLU A 222 -19.78 3.37 -8.38
CA GLU A 222 -19.87 4.78 -7.97
C GLU A 222 -20.79 5.00 -6.76
N HIS A 223 -21.71 4.06 -6.47
CA HIS A 223 -22.64 4.12 -5.35
C HIS A 223 -22.16 3.33 -4.12
N GLY A 224 -21.18 2.43 -4.28
CA GLY A 224 -20.63 1.62 -3.19
C GLY A 224 -20.32 0.20 -3.65
N LEU A 225 -21.06 -0.79 -3.13
CA LEU A 225 -20.89 -2.21 -3.47
C LEU A 225 -22.16 -2.77 -4.11
N THR A 226 -21.98 -3.61 -5.12
CA THR A 226 -22.99 -4.57 -5.57
C THR A 226 -22.48 -5.96 -5.23
N ILE A 227 -23.32 -6.78 -4.59
CA ILE A 227 -23.02 -8.14 -4.14
C ILE A 227 -23.98 -9.08 -4.86
N TRP A 228 -23.48 -10.21 -5.35
CA TRP A 228 -24.27 -11.28 -5.98
C TRP A 228 -24.24 -12.54 -5.11
N PRO A 229 -25.18 -12.69 -4.16
CA PRO A 229 -25.06 -13.66 -3.06
C PRO A 229 -25.16 -15.15 -3.46
N ASP A 230 -25.61 -15.43 -4.68
CA ASP A 230 -25.72 -16.79 -5.23
C ASP A 230 -24.65 -17.09 -6.29
N GLY A 231 -23.80 -16.11 -6.63
CA GLY A 231 -22.83 -16.21 -7.71
C GLY A 231 -23.44 -16.39 -9.12
N ARG A 232 -24.76 -16.32 -9.24
CA ARG A 232 -25.52 -16.43 -10.51
C ARG A 232 -25.72 -15.10 -11.22
N PHE A 233 -25.33 -13.99 -10.58
CA PHE A 233 -25.40 -12.63 -11.12
C PHE A 233 -26.81 -12.15 -11.52
N ASP A 234 -27.85 -12.84 -11.09
CA ASP A 234 -29.27 -12.54 -11.36
C ASP A 234 -29.92 -11.71 -10.25
N ARG A 235 -29.38 -11.81 -9.03
CA ARG A 235 -29.86 -11.09 -7.85
C ARG A 235 -28.76 -10.22 -7.25
N GLU A 236 -29.12 -8.97 -7.00
CA GLU A 236 -28.20 -7.96 -6.51
C GLU A 236 -28.60 -7.48 -5.12
N VAL A 237 -27.60 -7.45 -4.24
CA VAL A 237 -27.66 -6.76 -2.96
C VAL A 237 -26.70 -5.59 -3.02
N SER A 238 -27.23 -4.38 -2.95
CA SER A 238 -26.46 -3.14 -2.98
C SER A 238 -26.15 -2.65 -1.56
N VAL A 239 -24.96 -2.10 -1.38
CA VAL A 239 -24.54 -1.44 -0.14
C VAL A 239 -24.02 -0.05 -0.49
N ASP A 240 -24.73 0.98 -0.02
CA ASP A 240 -24.31 2.38 -0.19
C ASP A 240 -23.12 2.68 0.72
N LEU A 241 -21.93 2.82 0.12
CA LEU A 241 -20.70 3.20 0.79
C LEU A 241 -20.43 4.69 0.74
N HIS A 242 -21.41 5.56 0.49
CA HIS A 242 -21.31 7.02 0.74
C HIS A 242 -22.15 7.45 1.94
N ARG A 243 -23.16 6.65 2.30
CA ARG A 243 -23.97 6.87 3.49
C ARG A 243 -23.12 6.84 4.76
N ARG A 244 -23.26 7.87 5.59
CA ARG A 244 -22.61 7.96 6.91
C ARG A 244 -23.32 7.09 7.94
N GLY A 245 -22.56 6.60 8.92
CA GLY A 245 -23.08 5.82 10.04
C GLY A 245 -23.15 4.33 9.72
N THR A 246 -24.35 3.76 9.65
CA THR A 246 -24.56 2.33 9.40
C THR A 246 -24.72 2.07 7.90
N VAL A 247 -23.90 1.18 7.34
CA VAL A 247 -24.09 0.64 5.99
C VAL A 247 -25.12 -0.48 6.05
N ARG A 248 -26.09 -0.44 5.13
CA ARG A 248 -27.22 -1.38 5.11
C ARG A 248 -27.29 -2.05 3.74
N PRO A 249 -27.13 -3.39 3.68
CA PRO A 249 -27.40 -4.14 2.46
C PRO A 249 -28.90 -4.09 2.10
N VAL A 250 -29.19 -3.84 0.82
CA VAL A 250 -30.55 -3.72 0.27
C VAL A 250 -30.64 -4.54 -1.02
N PRO A 251 -31.70 -5.33 -1.25
CA PRO A 251 -32.88 -5.53 -0.40
C PRO A 251 -32.59 -6.27 0.92
N ILE A 252 -33.25 -5.86 2.01
CA ILE A 252 -33.03 -6.44 3.36
C ILE A 252 -33.41 -7.92 3.40
N SER A 253 -34.48 -8.30 2.69
CA SER A 253 -34.94 -9.70 2.64
C SER A 253 -33.88 -10.62 2.02
N GLU A 254 -33.29 -10.19 0.90
CA GLU A 254 -32.24 -10.95 0.21
C GLU A 254 -30.97 -10.99 1.08
N ALA A 255 -30.56 -9.83 1.60
CA ALA A 255 -29.40 -9.73 2.47
C ALA A 255 -29.47 -10.67 3.69
N ALA A 256 -30.64 -10.76 4.34
CA ALA A 256 -30.84 -11.63 5.50
C ALA A 256 -30.68 -13.11 5.16
N VAL A 257 -31.15 -13.57 3.99
CA VAL A 257 -31.00 -14.96 3.54
C VAL A 257 -29.52 -15.34 3.38
N HIS A 258 -28.68 -14.39 2.99
CA HIS A 258 -27.26 -14.63 2.69
C HIS A 258 -26.30 -14.18 3.81
N ASN A 259 -26.82 -13.95 5.02
CA ASN A 259 -26.06 -13.48 6.19
C ASN A 259 -25.30 -12.16 5.96
N LEU A 260 -25.84 -11.29 5.10
CA LEU A 260 -25.31 -9.95 4.86
C LEU A 260 -25.94 -9.01 5.89
N HIS A 261 -25.18 -8.66 6.92
CA HIS A 261 -25.67 -7.84 8.03
C HIS A 261 -25.32 -6.36 7.87
N SER A 262 -26.11 -5.51 8.51
CA SER A 262 -25.79 -4.08 8.61
C SER A 262 -24.64 -3.87 9.59
N LEU A 263 -23.69 -3.02 9.23
CA LEU A 263 -22.47 -2.76 10.01
C LEU A 263 -22.22 -1.26 10.15
N ALA A 264 -21.42 -0.89 11.15
CA ALA A 264 -20.90 0.47 11.19
C ALA A 264 -19.95 0.67 10.00
N ARG A 265 -20.04 1.82 9.33
CA ARG A 265 -19.26 2.13 8.13
C ARG A 265 -17.76 1.99 8.35
N GLU A 266 -17.24 2.40 9.50
CA GLU A 266 -15.82 2.27 9.86
C GLU A 266 -15.33 0.82 9.95
N GLN A 267 -16.24 -0.15 10.10
CA GLN A 267 -15.91 -1.58 10.08
C GLN A 267 -15.74 -2.12 8.64
N VAL A 268 -16.19 -1.38 7.62
CA VAL A 268 -16.16 -1.78 6.21
C VAL A 268 -15.24 -0.88 5.39
N VAL A 269 -15.38 0.44 5.56
CA VAL A 269 -14.56 1.46 4.88
C VAL A 269 -13.31 1.67 5.70
N PHE A 270 -12.20 1.08 5.25
CA PHE A 270 -10.90 1.20 5.90
C PHE A 270 -10.58 2.67 6.18
N GLY A 271 -10.71 3.57 5.20
CA GLY A 271 -10.38 5.00 5.33
C GLY A 271 -11.07 5.72 6.51
N ASP A 272 -12.20 5.22 6.97
CA ASP A 272 -12.97 5.81 8.08
C ASP A 272 -12.56 5.28 9.45
N SER A 273 -12.03 4.05 9.55
CA SER A 273 -11.45 3.56 10.81
C SER A 273 -10.19 4.36 11.10
N LYS A 274 -10.24 5.23 12.11
CA LYS A 274 -9.09 6.09 12.43
C LYS A 274 -8.05 5.30 13.21
N THR A 275 -6.89 5.03 12.62
CA THR A 275 -5.75 4.49 13.37
C THR A 275 -5.02 5.64 14.08
N LEU A 276 -5.07 5.67 15.42
CA LEU A 276 -4.27 6.59 16.22
C LEU A 276 -2.79 6.24 16.13
N TRP A 277 -1.93 7.25 16.01
CA TRP A 277 -0.49 7.05 15.92
C TRP A 277 0.04 6.27 17.14
N THR A 278 -0.40 6.64 18.34
CA THR A 278 0.05 6.00 19.59
C THR A 278 -0.34 4.53 19.67
N GLN A 279 -1.58 4.20 19.28
CA GLN A 279 -2.07 2.82 19.26
C GLN A 279 -1.33 1.97 18.24
N TRP A 280 -1.04 2.54 17.06
CA TRP A 280 -0.27 1.85 16.03
C TRP A 280 1.18 1.61 16.47
N GLU A 281 1.81 2.61 17.09
CA GLU A 281 3.15 2.49 17.65
C GLU A 281 3.20 1.45 18.80
N GLU A 282 2.19 1.41 19.67
CA GLU A 282 2.06 0.39 20.70
C GLU A 282 1.84 -1.00 20.12
N ALA A 283 0.98 -1.14 19.12
CA ALA A 283 0.76 -2.41 18.41
C ALA A 283 2.04 -2.94 17.75
N TRP A 284 2.96 -2.04 17.39
CA TRP A 284 4.30 -2.39 16.89
C TRP A 284 5.28 -2.85 17.98
N ARG A 285 4.97 -2.60 19.26
CA ARG A 285 5.80 -2.95 20.42
C ARG A 285 5.36 -4.26 21.11
N VAL A 286 4.24 -4.88 20.71
CA VAL A 286 3.61 -5.99 21.45
C VAL A 286 4.42 -7.31 21.38
N PRO A 287 4.56 -8.05 22.51
CA PRO A 287 5.31 -9.31 22.65
C PRO A 287 4.61 -10.54 22.02
N PRO A 288 5.29 -11.71 21.93
CA PRO A 288 4.91 -12.87 21.09
C PRO A 288 3.50 -13.49 21.25
N ASP A 289 2.70 -13.15 22.27
CA ASP A 289 1.52 -13.97 22.65
C ASP A 289 0.15 -13.38 22.29
N ALA A 290 0.06 -12.29 21.53
CA ALA A 290 -1.23 -11.76 21.06
C ALA A 290 -1.80 -12.55 19.86
N PRO A 291 -3.13 -12.79 19.77
CA PRO A 291 -3.73 -13.49 18.63
C PRO A 291 -3.55 -12.71 17.31
N PRO A 292 -3.55 -13.39 16.15
CA PRO A 292 -3.46 -12.73 14.86
C PRO A 292 -4.57 -11.71 14.62
N GLY A 293 -4.21 -10.59 13.98
CA GLY A 293 -5.19 -9.60 13.56
C GLY A 293 -5.95 -10.06 12.32
N GLU A 294 -6.88 -9.22 11.90
CA GLU A 294 -7.82 -9.47 10.82
C GLU A 294 -7.14 -9.69 9.47
N LEU A 295 -6.17 -8.86 9.08
CA LEU A 295 -5.50 -9.02 7.79
C LEU A 295 -4.68 -10.32 7.74
N ALA A 296 -4.04 -10.72 8.86
CA ALA A 296 -3.31 -11.98 8.94
C ALA A 296 -4.21 -13.22 8.80
N ALA A 297 -5.43 -13.18 9.35
CA ALA A 297 -6.44 -14.23 9.16
C ALA A 297 -6.89 -14.33 7.70
N ALA A 298 -7.13 -13.19 7.04
CA ALA A 298 -7.50 -13.18 5.62
C ALA A 298 -6.39 -13.75 4.71
N PHE A 299 -5.10 -13.50 5.01
CA PHE A 299 -3.98 -14.06 4.25
C PHE A 299 -3.91 -15.58 4.30
N THR A 300 -4.33 -16.18 5.42
CA THR A 300 -4.31 -17.63 5.60
C THR A 300 -5.51 -18.33 4.95
N GLU A 301 -6.65 -17.66 4.82
CA GLU A 301 -7.86 -18.21 4.18
C GLU A 301 -7.88 -18.07 2.65
N ARG A 302 -7.19 -17.07 2.09
CA ARG A 302 -7.26 -16.72 0.65
C ARG A 302 -6.54 -17.65 -0.32
N SER A 303 -5.93 -18.75 0.14
CA SER A 303 -5.39 -19.81 -0.72
C SER A 303 -6.45 -20.49 -1.64
N ARG A 304 -7.70 -20.01 -1.72
CA ARG A 304 -8.82 -20.65 -2.43
C ARG A 304 -9.65 -19.80 -3.39
N HIS A 305 -9.55 -18.47 -3.39
CA HIS A 305 -10.42 -17.64 -4.24
C HIS A 305 -9.63 -16.57 -5.00
N ALA A 306 -9.06 -16.99 -6.13
CA ALA A 306 -8.57 -16.08 -7.15
C ALA A 306 -9.74 -15.22 -7.67
N LEU A 307 -9.67 -13.92 -7.42
CA LEU A 307 -10.54 -12.93 -8.04
C LEU A 307 -10.35 -12.97 -9.57
N ILE A 308 -11.40 -13.44 -10.23
CA ILE A 308 -11.87 -13.19 -11.61
C ILE A 308 -10.83 -12.61 -12.60
N ARG A 309 -10.35 -13.54 -13.46
CA ARG A 309 -9.88 -13.47 -14.85
C ARG A 309 -9.49 -12.10 -15.44
N HIS A 310 -8.22 -12.03 -15.86
CA HIS A 310 -7.76 -11.17 -16.96
C HIS A 310 -8.50 -11.48 -18.27
N PRO A 311 -9.11 -10.51 -18.97
CA PRO A 311 -9.41 -10.64 -20.38
C PRO A 311 -8.13 -10.30 -21.16
N GLY A 312 -7.33 -11.30 -21.54
CA GLY A 312 -6.12 -11.03 -22.31
C GLY A 312 -5.10 -12.15 -22.57
N GLN A 313 -5.41 -13.42 -22.32
CA GLN A 313 -4.47 -14.52 -22.56
C GLN A 313 -4.94 -15.61 -23.53
N ASP A 314 -6.01 -15.39 -24.30
CA ASP A 314 -6.40 -16.27 -25.41
C ASP A 314 -6.13 -15.59 -26.75
N SER A 315 -4.86 -15.47 -27.16
CA SER A 315 -4.45 -15.18 -28.54
C SER A 315 -2.96 -15.47 -28.77
N ALA A 316 -2.47 -16.64 -28.34
CA ALA A 316 -1.13 -17.10 -28.71
C ALA A 316 -0.99 -18.63 -28.61
N ASN A 317 -1.91 -19.40 -29.20
CA ASN A 317 -1.64 -20.78 -29.58
C ASN A 317 -2.73 -21.28 -30.55
N GLY A 318 -2.48 -21.07 -31.84
CA GLY A 318 -3.42 -21.46 -32.89
C GLY A 318 -2.86 -21.32 -34.29
N ARG A 319 -1.58 -21.65 -34.50
CA ARG A 319 -1.00 -21.86 -35.84
C ARG A 319 0.15 -22.87 -35.79
N SER A 320 -0.19 -24.15 -35.88
CA SER A 320 0.67 -25.19 -36.46
C SER A 320 -0.05 -26.53 -36.49
N ALA A 321 -0.60 -26.89 -37.66
CA ALA A 321 -0.69 -28.25 -38.20
C ALA A 321 -1.88 -28.34 -39.16
N GLN A 322 -1.61 -28.16 -40.46
CA GLN A 322 -2.29 -28.91 -41.51
C GLN A 322 -1.42 -28.85 -42.78
N GLY A 323 -0.73 -29.96 -42.99
CA GLY A 323 -0.01 -30.33 -44.20
C GLY A 323 0.12 -31.86 -44.17
N SER A 324 -0.17 -32.48 -45.32
CA SER A 324 -0.20 -33.93 -45.62
C SER A 324 -1.53 -34.65 -45.34
N VAL A 325 -2.41 -34.73 -46.35
CA VAL A 325 -2.44 -35.80 -47.37
C VAL A 325 -2.82 -35.18 -48.71
#